data_AF-A0A396I9M6-F1
#
_entry.id   AF-A0A396I9M6-F1
#
_cell.length_a   1.000
_cell.length_b   1.000
_cell.length_c   1.000
_cell.angle_alpha   90.00
_cell.angle_beta   90.00
_cell.angle_gamma   90.00
#
_symmetry.space_group_name_H-M   'P 1'
#
loop_
_entity.id
_entity.type
_entity.pdbx_description
1 polymer ?
#
loop_
_entity_poly.entity_id
_entity_poly.type
_entity_poly.pdbx_seq_one_letter_code
_entity_poly.pdbx_strand_id
1 'polypeptide(L)' 'MKRFVISISLLSQPSFQELLNQAEEQFGYDHPTGSLTIPCREDVFLDITSRLNLC' A
#
# COMPACT_ATOMS: atom_id res chain seq x y z
N MET A 1 -13.32 4.58 5.97
CA MET A 1 -11.86 4.38 6.09
C MET A 1 -11.59 3.09 6.82
N LYS A 2 -10.99 2.11 6.16
CA LYS A 2 -10.59 0.83 6.76
C LYS A 2 -9.08 0.85 6.95
N ARG A 3 -8.61 0.43 8.12
CA ARG A 3 -7.18 0.37 8.44
C ARG A 3 -6.74 -1.09 8.37
N PHE A 4 -5.68 -1.35 7.61
CA PHE A 4 -5.08 -2.67 7.49
C PHE A 4 -3.72 -2.64 8.17
N VAL A 5 -3.44 -3.66 8.98
CA VAL A 5 -2.12 -3.85 9.59
C VAL A 5 -1.41 -4.92 8.77
N ILE A 6 -0.25 -4.56 8.23
CA ILE A 6 0.59 -5.45 7.42
C ILE A 6 1.98 -5.57 8.07
N SER A 7 2.67 -6.67 7.80
CA SER A 7 4.07 -6.81 8.23
C SER A 7 4.98 -5.85 7.46
N ILE A 8 5.98 -5.27 8.13
CA ILE A 8 6.95 -4.36 7.51
C ILE A 8 7.74 -5.02 6.37
N SER A 9 7.93 -6.34 6.42
CA SER A 9 8.58 -7.11 5.35
C SER A 9 7.85 -7.04 4.02
N LEU A 10 6.55 -6.72 4.04
CA LEU A 10 5.74 -6.53 2.84
C LEU A 10 6.13 -5.29 2.07
N LEU A 11 6.56 -4.22 2.75
CA LEU A 11 7.03 -2.99 2.10
C LEU A 11 8.27 -3.23 1.24
N SER A 12 9.03 -4.29 1.54
CA SER A 12 10.19 -4.72 0.76
C SER A 12 9.84 -5.69 -0.38
N GLN A 13 8.57 -6.08 -0.55
CA GLN A 13 8.15 -6.92 -1.67
C GLN A 13 7.99 -6.07 -2.93
N PRO A 14 8.51 -6.51 -4.09
CA PRO A 14 8.47 -5.73 -5.32
C PRO A 14 7.05 -5.38 -5.74
N SER A 15 6.09 -6.31 -5.60
CA SER A 15 4.68 -6.06 -5.92
C SER A 15 4.05 -4.98 -5.05
N PHE A 16 4.47 -4.86 -3.79
CA PHE A 16 3.99 -3.80 -2.91
C PHE A 16 4.65 -2.46 -3.25
N GLN A 17 5.94 -2.45 -3.62
CA GLN A 17 6.59 -1.24 -4.11
C GLN A 17 5.97 -0.71 -5.41
N GLU A 18 5.53 -1.59 -6.31
CA GLU A 18 4.79 -1.16 -7.50
C GLU A 18 3.45 -0.49 -7.12
N LEU A 19 2.70 -1.05 -6.16
CA LEU A 19 1.50 -0.39 -5.62
C LEU A 19 1.83 1.00 -5.07
N LEU A 20 2.92 1.12 -4.30
CA LEU A 20 3.37 2.39 -3.74
C LEU A 20 3.66 3.41 -4.85
N ASN A 21 4.38 3.02 -5.90
CA ASN A 21 4.65 3.91 -7.03
C ASN A 21 3.36 4.31 -7.76
N GLN A 22 2.43 3.38 -7.99
CA GLN A 22 1.16 3.67 -8.65
C GLN A 22 0.25 4.57 -7.82
N ALA A 23 0.27 4.42 -6.50
CA ALA A 23 -0.46 5.27 -5.56
C ALA A 23 0.15 6.68 -5.52
N GLU A 24 1.48 6.78 -5.49
CA GLU A 24 2.20 8.05 -5.57
C GLU A 24 1.88 8.79 -6.87
N GLU A 25 1.95 8.13 -8.02
CA GLU A 25 1.74 8.77 -9.32
C GLU A 25 0.31 9.28 -9.48
N GLN A 26 -0.69 8.52 -9.01
CA GLN A 26 -2.10 8.88 -9.17
C GLN A 26 -2.60 9.92 -8.16
N PHE A 27 -2.04 9.94 -6.95
CA PHE A 27 -2.64 10.68 -5.84
C PHE A 27 -1.62 11.51 -5.03
N GLY A 28 -0.33 11.32 -5.26
CA GLY A 28 0.76 11.95 -4.52
C GLY A 28 0.95 11.40 -3.10
N TYR A 29 2.18 11.46 -2.59
CA TYR A 29 2.43 11.36 -1.15
C TYR A 29 2.42 12.76 -0.53
N ASP A 30 1.28 13.18 -0.01
CA ASP A 30 1.21 14.35 0.85
C ASP A 30 1.42 13.91 2.31
N HIS A 31 2.64 14.05 2.85
CA HIS A 31 2.90 13.79 4.28
C HIS A 31 3.86 14.77 4.93
N PRO A 32 3.34 15.72 5.75
CA PRO A 32 4.14 16.51 6.68
C PRO A 32 4.51 15.77 7.98
N THR A 33 4.03 14.54 8.24
CA THR A 33 4.26 13.84 9.52
C THR A 33 4.28 12.32 9.38
N GLY A 34 5.43 11.74 9.06
CA GLY A 34 5.92 10.39 9.43
C GLY A 34 5.12 9.12 9.12
N SER A 35 3.81 9.19 8.91
CA SER A 35 2.93 8.08 8.59
C SER A 35 2.79 7.96 7.08
N LEU A 36 3.00 6.77 6.53
CA LEU A 36 2.74 6.49 5.12
C LEU A 36 1.24 6.27 4.92
N THR A 37 0.52 7.26 4.39
CA THR A 37 -0.84 7.03 3.86
C THR A 37 -0.73 6.78 2.36
N ILE A 38 -1.20 5.61 1.93
CA ILE A 38 -1.18 5.19 0.54
C ILE A 38 -2.58 5.34 -0.03
N PRO A 39 -2.85 6.41 -0.78
CA PRO A 39 -4.10 6.54 -1.53
C PRO A 39 -4.13 5.48 -2.65
N CYS A 40 -4.94 4.44 -2.46
CA CYS A 40 -5.18 3.40 -3.46
C CYS A 40 -6.60 2.88 -3.34
N ARG A 41 -7.09 2.24 -4.41
CA ARG A 41 -8.40 1.60 -4.39
C ARG A 41 -8.37 0.37 -3.47
N GLU A 42 -9.44 0.16 -2.72
CA GLU A 42 -9.54 -0.98 -1.78
C GLU A 42 -9.40 -2.32 -2.52
N ASP A 43 -9.97 -2.46 -3.72
CA ASP A 43 -9.86 -3.68 -4.53
C ASP A 43 -8.41 -4.01 -4.91
N VAL A 44 -7.63 -3.00 -5.31
CA VAL A 44 -6.20 -3.18 -5.65
C VAL A 44 -5.40 -3.58 -4.42
N PHE A 45 -5.65 -2.93 -3.28
CA PHE A 45 -4.97 -3.29 -2.03
C PHE A 45 -5.28 -4.74 -1.60
N LEU A 46 -6.55 -5.16 -1.71
CA LEU A 46 -6.97 -6.52 -1.37
C LEU A 46 -6.40 -7.58 -2.31
N ASP A 47 -6.33 -7.32 -3.62
CA ASP A 47 -5.68 -8.23 -4.60
C ASP A 47 -4.22 -8.48 -4.21
N ILE A 48 -3.47 -7.40 -3.96
CA ILE A 48 -2.04 -7.48 -3.68
C ILE A 48 -1.80 -8.15 -2.33
N THR A 49 -2.56 -7.79 -1.30
CA THR A 49 -2.44 -8.43 0.03
C THR A 49 -2.85 -9.91 0.00
N SER A 50 -3.87 -10.29 -0.77
CA SER A 50 -4.25 -11.69 -0.98
C SER A 50 -3.15 -12.48 -1.68
N ARG A 51 -2.49 -11.91 -2.69
CA ARG A 51 -1.38 -12.54 -3.44
C ARG A 51 -0.10 -12.67 -2.62
N LEU A 52 0.06 -11.81 -1.62
CA LEU A 52 1.19 -11.82 -0.70
C LEU A 52 0.92 -12.68 0.57
N ASN A 53 -0.14 -13.50 0.58
CA ASN A 53 -0.55 -14.37 1.70
C ASN A 53 -0.79 -13.63 3.03
N LEU A 54 -1.52 -12.49 3.00
CA LEU A 54 -2.03 -11.82 4.21
C LEU A 54 -3.43 -12.26 4.65
N CYS A 55 -4.02 -13.25 3.99
CA CYS A 55 -5.29 -13.88 4.37
C CYS A 55 -5.09 -15.36 4.68
#